data_AF-A0A1L5L299-F1
#
_entry.id   AF-A0A1L5L299-F1
#
_cell.length_a   1.000
_cell.length_b   1.000
_cell.length_c   1.000
_cell.angle_alpha   90.00
_cell.angle_beta   90.00
_cell.angle_gamma   90.00
#
_symmetry.space_group_name_H-M   'P 1'
#
loop_
_entity.id
_entity.type
_entity.pdbx_description
1 polymer ?
#
loop_
_entity_poly.entity_id
_entity_poly.type
_entity_poly.pdbx_seq_one_letter_code
_entity_poly.pdbx_strand_id
1 'polypeptide(L)'
;GRLLDFDDSENNDFHVVNQWTFVEYSEKRPDIIIFVNGMPLVLFELKSPSREETDASDAYLQLRQYMKQIPSLFVPNVFCVMSDMTQTRVGTITSDEDRYTAWKSVDGDYSGTKAATWSTMIDGMLPKERLLDIIQNFVCFNDSSEKVVKIIAAYHQYFAVRKAVVRAEEAVNGDGRIGVFWHTQGSGKSLSMVFFAHLLQRHLESPTIVVITDRNDLDDQLFGQFSRCVKFLRQKAVRRY
;
A
#
# COMPACT_ATOMS: atom_id res chain seq x y z
N GLY A 1 -24.57 6.91 -2.07
CA GLY A 1 -23.75 5.96 -2.85
C GLY A 1 -22.46 5.68 -2.11
N ARG A 2 -21.85 4.51 -2.30
CA ARG A 2 -20.45 4.28 -1.90
C ARG A 2 -19.54 5.11 -2.83
N LEU A 3 -18.46 5.67 -2.30
CA LEU A 3 -17.48 6.44 -3.10
C LEU A 3 -16.65 5.55 -4.02
N LEU A 4 -16.40 4.31 -3.61
CA LEU A 4 -15.78 3.25 -4.41
C LEU A 4 -16.60 1.97 -4.22
N ASP A 5 -16.90 1.29 -5.31
CA ASP A 5 -17.40 -0.08 -5.29
C ASP A 5 -16.22 -1.04 -5.30
N PHE A 6 -15.97 -1.69 -4.18
CA PHE A 6 -14.88 -2.66 -4.04
C PHE A 6 -15.30 -4.09 -4.40
N ASP A 7 -16.61 -4.34 -4.54
CA ASP A 7 -17.14 -5.67 -4.77
C ASP A 7 -17.21 -5.96 -6.29
N ASP A 8 -17.40 -4.92 -7.11
CA ASP A 8 -17.33 -4.99 -8.57
C ASP A 8 -16.57 -3.78 -9.13
N SER A 9 -15.42 -4.02 -9.75
CA SER A 9 -14.58 -2.93 -10.27
C SER A 9 -15.21 -2.20 -11.46
N GLU A 10 -16.09 -2.83 -12.24
CA GLU A 10 -16.70 -2.22 -13.42
C GLU A 10 -17.79 -1.20 -13.07
N ASN A 11 -18.24 -1.16 -11.81
CA ASN A 11 -19.12 -0.12 -11.30
C ASN A 11 -18.39 1.19 -10.95
N ASN A 12 -17.07 1.28 -11.19
CA ASN A 12 -16.29 2.49 -10.99
C ASN A 12 -15.75 3.03 -12.32
N ASP A 13 -15.69 4.36 -12.41
CA ASP A 13 -15.10 5.07 -13.54
C ASP A 13 -13.60 5.31 -13.30
N PHE A 14 -12.75 4.79 -14.17
CA PHE A 14 -11.30 4.97 -14.13
C PHE A 14 -10.83 5.89 -15.25
N HIS A 15 -10.11 6.96 -14.91
CA HIS A 15 -9.51 7.86 -15.89
C HIS A 15 -8.03 8.06 -15.63
N VAL A 16 -7.21 7.90 -16.66
CA VAL A 16 -5.79 8.26 -16.65
C VAL A 16 -5.66 9.58 -17.38
N VAL A 17 -5.19 10.61 -16.68
CA VAL A 17 -5.07 11.96 -17.22
C VAL A 17 -3.61 12.36 -17.19
N ASN A 18 -3.09 12.82 -18.33
CA ASN A 18 -1.71 13.30 -18.46
C ASN A 18 -1.65 14.82 -18.32
N GLN A 19 -0.60 15.32 -17.66
CA GLN A 19 -0.23 16.74 -17.68
C GLN A 19 -1.39 17.68 -17.27
N TRP A 20 -2.18 17.25 -16.28
CA TRP A 20 -3.34 17.99 -15.77
C TRP A 20 -2.88 19.21 -14.97
N THR A 21 -3.36 20.40 -15.34
CA THR A 21 -3.04 21.63 -14.61
C THR A 21 -3.96 21.80 -13.43
N PHE A 22 -3.39 21.95 -12.24
CA PHE A 22 -4.09 22.19 -10.99
C PHE A 22 -3.58 23.49 -10.37
N VAL A 23 -4.50 24.35 -9.94
CA VAL A 23 -4.18 25.66 -9.36
C VAL A 23 -4.76 25.72 -7.96
N GLU A 24 -3.90 25.95 -6.98
CA GLU A 24 -4.28 26.26 -5.60
C GLU A 24 -3.39 27.39 -5.08
N TYR A 25 -2.32 27.10 -4.33
CA TYR A 25 -1.34 28.13 -3.92
C TYR A 25 -0.38 28.50 -5.04
N SER A 26 -0.12 27.56 -5.95
CA SER A 26 0.53 27.84 -7.23
C SER A 26 0.04 26.88 -8.30
N GLU A 27 0.28 27.23 -9.57
CA GLU A 27 -0.02 26.34 -10.68
C GLU A 27 0.98 25.19 -10.73
N LYS A 28 0.47 23.96 -10.78
CA LYS A 28 1.24 22.73 -10.91
C LYS A 28 0.64 21.80 -11.93
N ARG A 29 1.50 20.95 -12.49
CA ARG A 29 1.15 20.02 -13.55
C ARG A 29 1.84 18.67 -13.33
N PRO A 30 1.23 17.77 -12.53
CA PRO A 30 1.72 16.40 -12.41
C PRO A 30 1.70 15.68 -13.75
N ASP A 31 2.62 14.72 -13.94
CA ASP A 31 2.75 14.03 -15.22
C ASP A 31 1.56 13.13 -15.53
N ILE A 32 1.15 12.31 -14.57
CA ILE A 32 -0.02 11.42 -14.72
C ILE A 32 -0.81 11.40 -13.41
N ILE A 33 -2.14 11.45 -13.52
CA ILE A 33 -3.06 11.26 -12.39
C ILE A 33 -4.06 10.18 -12.78
N ILE A 34 -4.26 9.19 -11.90
CA ILE A 34 -5.32 8.20 -12.03
C ILE A 34 -6.47 8.63 -11.12
N PHE A 35 -7.61 8.89 -11.76
CA PHE A 35 -8.87 9.17 -11.09
C PHE A 35 -9.71 7.90 -11.00
N VAL A 36 -10.37 7.70 -9.85
CA VAL A 36 -11.43 6.70 -9.69
C VAL A 36 -12.66 7.42 -9.15
N ASN A 37 -13.78 7.36 -9.87
CA ASN A 37 -15.02 8.10 -9.57
C ASN A 37 -14.75 9.61 -9.31
N GLY A 38 -13.86 10.20 -10.12
CA GLY A 38 -13.47 11.62 -10.02
C GLY A 38 -12.48 11.95 -8.89
N MET A 39 -12.03 10.98 -8.08
CA MET A 39 -11.04 11.21 -7.03
C MET A 39 -9.61 10.94 -7.51
N PRO A 40 -8.63 11.86 -7.34
CA PRO A 40 -7.23 11.66 -7.75
C PRO A 40 -6.50 10.71 -6.79
N LEU A 41 -6.64 9.41 -7.02
CA LEU A 41 -6.14 8.38 -6.10
C LEU A 41 -4.66 8.05 -6.29
N VAL A 42 -4.14 8.16 -7.51
CA VAL A 42 -2.72 7.88 -7.80
C VAL A 42 -2.12 9.03 -8.59
N LEU A 43 -0.92 9.45 -8.22
CA LEU A 43 -0.18 10.51 -8.92
C LEU A 43 1.21 10.01 -9.30
N PHE A 44 1.63 10.29 -10.53
CA PHE A 44 2.95 9.94 -11.04
C PHE A 44 3.76 11.21 -11.30
N GLU A 45 5.04 11.13 -10.99
CA GLU A 45 6.06 12.10 -11.39
C GLU A 45 7.18 11.34 -12.11
N LEU A 46 7.48 11.74 -13.34
CA LEU A 46 8.37 11.06 -14.27
C LEU A 46 9.58 11.94 -14.59
N LYS A 47 10.78 11.32 -14.60
CA LYS A 47 12.03 11.96 -15.01
C LYS A 47 12.58 11.32 -16.26
N SER A 48 13.21 12.15 -17.09
CA SER A 48 13.86 11.69 -18.31
C SER A 48 15.23 11.08 -17.97
N PRO A 49 15.60 9.92 -18.56
CA PRO A 49 16.89 9.28 -18.32
C PRO A 49 18.08 10.03 -18.96
N SER A 50 17.85 11.07 -19.77
CA SER A 50 18.88 11.78 -20.55
C SER A 50 19.55 12.95 -19.81
N ARG A 51 19.14 13.26 -18.58
CA ARG A 51 19.84 14.23 -17.73
C ARG A 51 20.74 13.45 -16.79
N GLU A 52 22.05 13.52 -17.02
CA GLU A 52 23.10 12.80 -16.27
C GLU A 52 23.14 13.09 -14.74
N GLU A 53 22.24 13.94 -14.21
CA GLU A 53 22.21 14.33 -12.80
C GLU A 53 20.82 14.34 -12.13
N THR A 54 19.72 14.00 -12.82
CA THR A 54 18.40 13.98 -12.15
C THR A 54 18.07 12.59 -11.60
N ASP A 55 18.48 12.34 -10.36
CA ASP A 55 18.19 11.12 -9.59
C ASP A 55 16.68 11.02 -9.26
N ALA A 56 16.18 9.83 -8.92
CA ALA A 56 14.83 9.61 -8.41
C ALA A 56 14.47 10.54 -7.23
N SER A 57 15.50 11.01 -6.51
CA SER A 57 15.46 12.09 -5.52
C SER A 57 14.74 13.35 -6.02
N ASP A 58 14.93 13.78 -7.28
CA ASP A 58 14.27 14.99 -7.81
C ASP A 58 12.77 14.80 -7.98
N ALA A 59 12.33 13.61 -8.41
CA ALA A 59 10.91 13.29 -8.51
C ALA A 59 10.27 13.31 -7.11
N TYR A 60 10.96 12.75 -6.11
CA TYR A 60 10.52 12.83 -4.73
C TYR A 60 10.39 14.28 -4.25
N LEU A 61 11.42 15.11 -4.43
CA LEU A 61 11.38 16.52 -4.04
C LEU A 61 10.23 17.29 -4.72
N GLN A 62 9.94 17.00 -5.99
CA GLN A 62 8.83 17.59 -6.70
C GLN A 62 7.47 17.16 -6.15
N LEU A 63 7.30 15.87 -5.81
CA LEU A 63 6.11 15.38 -5.09
C LEU A 63 5.93 16.11 -3.75
N ARG A 64 7.02 16.28 -2.97
CA ARG A 64 6.98 17.03 -1.70
C ARG A 64 6.60 18.50 -1.92
N GLN A 65 7.03 19.10 -3.02
CA GLN A 65 6.66 20.45 -3.39
C GLN A 65 5.17 20.54 -3.78
N TYR A 66 4.65 19.60 -4.56
CA TYR A 66 3.23 19.55 -4.90
C TYR A 66 2.36 19.44 -3.66
N MET A 67 2.73 18.58 -2.70
CA MET A 67 1.99 18.43 -1.43
C MET A 67 1.88 19.75 -0.63
N LYS A 68 2.82 20.69 -0.82
CA LYS A 68 2.77 22.02 -0.19
C LYS A 68 1.98 23.04 -1.01
N GLN A 69 2.02 22.94 -2.34
CA GLN A 69 1.51 23.97 -3.25
C GLN A 69 0.10 23.69 -3.78
N ILE A 70 -0.28 22.42 -3.87
CA ILE A 70 -1.60 21.94 -4.28
C ILE A 70 -2.12 20.84 -3.32
N PRO A 71 -2.13 21.08 -1.98
CA PRO A 71 -2.46 20.05 -0.99
C PRO A 71 -3.84 19.43 -1.17
N SER A 72 -4.82 20.16 -1.72
CA SER A 72 -6.18 19.64 -1.91
C SER A 72 -6.21 18.43 -2.87
N LEU A 73 -5.26 18.35 -3.82
CA LEU A 73 -5.11 17.19 -4.71
C LEU A 73 -4.69 15.91 -3.96
N PHE A 74 -4.04 16.05 -2.80
CA PHE A 74 -3.50 14.94 -2.02
C PHE A 74 -4.42 14.44 -0.90
N VAL A 75 -5.56 15.10 -0.66
CA VAL A 75 -6.53 14.67 0.36
C VAL A 75 -7.06 13.25 0.08
N PRO A 76 -7.54 12.91 -1.13
CA PRO A 76 -7.97 11.55 -1.46
C PRO A 76 -6.82 10.66 -1.98
N ASN A 77 -5.61 11.21 -2.20
CA ASN A 77 -4.50 10.47 -2.78
C ASN A 77 -4.15 9.23 -1.94
N VAL A 78 -4.07 8.08 -2.59
CA VAL A 78 -3.74 6.79 -1.99
C VAL A 78 -2.23 6.63 -1.95
N PHE A 79 -1.57 6.75 -3.11
CA PHE A 79 -0.12 6.66 -3.24
C PHE A 79 0.40 7.51 -4.41
N CYS A 80 1.71 7.74 -4.39
CA CYS A 80 2.45 8.43 -5.42
C CYS A 80 3.48 7.46 -6.04
N VAL A 81 3.72 7.63 -7.33
CA VAL A 81 4.71 6.89 -8.10
C VAL A 81 5.78 7.87 -8.58
N MET A 82 7.04 7.51 -8.40
CA MET A 82 8.17 8.21 -8.99
C MET A 82 8.95 7.28 -9.90
N SER A 83 9.35 7.76 -11.07
CA SER A 83 10.09 6.98 -12.05
C SER A 83 11.08 7.83 -12.85
N ASP A 84 12.29 7.33 -13.09
CA ASP A 84 13.28 7.89 -14.03
C ASP A 84 13.46 6.99 -15.27
N MET A 85 12.47 6.12 -15.52
CA MET A 85 12.48 5.00 -16.48
C MET A 85 13.45 3.85 -16.16
N THR A 86 14.46 4.06 -15.31
CA THR A 86 15.39 3.02 -14.84
C THR A 86 14.86 2.35 -13.57
N GLN A 87 14.34 3.15 -12.66
CA GLN A 87 13.75 2.72 -11.41
C GLN A 87 12.34 3.31 -11.29
N THR A 88 11.43 2.51 -10.74
CA THR A 88 10.08 2.95 -10.42
C THR A 88 9.78 2.58 -8.99
N ARG A 89 9.39 3.57 -8.18
CA ARG A 89 9.18 3.41 -6.74
C ARG A 89 7.83 4.01 -6.34
N VAL A 90 7.20 3.40 -5.36
CA VAL A 90 5.88 3.75 -4.86
C VAL A 90 5.96 4.09 -3.38
N GLY A 91 5.30 5.18 -2.99
CA GLY A 91 5.23 5.66 -1.61
C GLY A 91 3.95 6.43 -1.35
N THR A 92 3.76 6.89 -0.12
CA THR A 92 2.57 7.65 0.29
C THR A 92 2.92 9.10 0.60
N ILE A 93 1.90 9.94 0.78
CA ILE A 93 2.07 11.36 1.12
C ILE A 93 2.81 11.60 2.46
N THR A 94 2.90 10.59 3.32
CA THR A 94 3.63 10.65 4.60
C THR A 94 4.96 9.91 4.59
N SER A 95 5.29 9.22 3.50
CA SER A 95 6.52 8.46 3.34
C SER A 95 7.71 9.41 3.15
N ASP A 96 8.78 9.14 3.89
CA ASP A 96 10.11 9.66 3.55
C ASP A 96 10.63 8.91 2.30
N GLU A 97 11.65 9.45 1.64
CA GLU A 97 12.12 8.96 0.35
C GLU A 97 12.60 7.49 0.39
N ASP A 98 13.27 7.09 1.46
CA ASP A 98 13.76 5.72 1.68
C ASP A 98 12.61 4.70 1.80
N ARG A 99 11.39 5.17 2.03
CA ARG A 99 10.17 4.36 2.07
C ARG A 99 9.44 4.30 0.73
N TYR A 100 9.89 5.01 -0.29
CA TYR A 100 9.46 4.75 -1.66
C TYR A 100 10.17 3.50 -2.17
N THR A 101 9.42 2.42 -2.40
CA THR A 101 9.98 1.12 -2.74
C THR A 101 9.47 0.60 -4.07
N ALA A 102 10.28 -0.22 -4.75
CA ALA A 102 9.88 -0.83 -6.00
C ALA A 102 8.86 -1.95 -5.78
N TRP A 103 7.85 -2.01 -6.65
CA TRP A 103 6.95 -3.15 -6.78
C TRP A 103 7.54 -4.14 -7.78
N LYS A 104 7.88 -5.36 -7.33
CA LYS A 104 8.78 -6.26 -8.07
C LYS A 104 8.14 -7.55 -8.61
N SER A 105 6.81 -7.67 -8.57
CA SER A 105 6.12 -8.87 -9.05
C SER A 105 4.72 -8.54 -9.56
N VAL A 106 4.29 -9.18 -10.64
CA VAL A 106 2.96 -8.97 -11.22
C VAL A 106 1.90 -9.85 -10.54
N ASP A 107 2.29 -11.03 -10.09
CA ASP A 107 1.40 -12.13 -9.70
C ASP A 107 1.82 -12.86 -8.42
N GLY A 108 2.93 -12.45 -7.80
CA GLY A 108 3.52 -13.10 -6.65
C GLY A 108 4.59 -14.14 -7.00
N ASP A 109 4.95 -14.32 -8.28
CA ASP A 109 6.19 -14.99 -8.65
C ASP A 109 7.38 -14.05 -8.36
N TYR A 110 8.35 -14.57 -7.62
CA TYR A 110 9.54 -13.84 -7.21
C TYR A 110 10.78 -14.17 -8.04
N SER A 111 10.69 -15.11 -8.98
CA SER A 111 11.79 -15.55 -9.84
C SER A 111 12.37 -14.41 -10.68
N GLY A 112 11.51 -13.51 -11.18
CA GLY A 112 11.86 -12.37 -12.04
C GLY A 112 12.12 -11.04 -11.33
N THR A 113 12.17 -10.99 -10.00
CA THR A 113 12.18 -9.72 -9.24
C THR A 113 13.36 -8.79 -9.53
N LYS A 114 14.50 -9.32 -10.02
CA LYS A 114 15.67 -8.52 -10.43
C LYS A 114 15.47 -7.80 -11.76
N ALA A 115 14.57 -8.29 -12.60
CA ALA A 115 14.24 -7.71 -13.90
C ALA A 115 13.00 -6.81 -13.85
N ALA A 116 12.52 -6.46 -12.65
CA ALA A 116 11.35 -5.62 -12.48
C ALA A 116 11.58 -4.21 -13.07
N THR A 117 10.63 -3.77 -13.88
CA THR A 117 10.65 -2.45 -14.55
C THR A 117 9.43 -1.64 -14.14
N TRP A 118 9.23 -0.47 -14.76
CA TRP A 118 8.00 0.31 -14.61
C TRP A 118 6.74 -0.50 -14.99
N SER A 119 6.82 -1.40 -15.98
CA SER A 119 5.66 -2.21 -16.39
C SER A 119 5.29 -3.24 -15.32
N THR A 120 6.28 -3.80 -14.63
CA THR A 120 6.03 -4.70 -13.47
C THR A 120 5.20 -4.01 -12.39
N MET A 121 5.43 -2.72 -12.13
CA MET A 121 4.63 -1.95 -11.18
C MET A 121 3.21 -1.71 -11.72
N ILE A 122 3.08 -1.29 -12.98
CA ILE A 122 1.77 -1.06 -13.61
C ILE A 122 0.93 -2.34 -13.59
N ASP A 123 1.43 -3.43 -14.15
CA ASP A 123 0.71 -4.70 -14.23
C ASP A 123 0.52 -5.33 -12.84
N GLY A 124 1.45 -5.04 -11.92
CA GLY A 124 1.44 -5.55 -10.56
C GLY A 124 0.54 -4.79 -9.59
N MET A 125 0.15 -3.54 -9.86
CA MET A 125 -0.64 -2.72 -8.93
C MET A 125 -1.92 -2.11 -9.53
N LEU A 126 -1.91 -1.80 -10.82
CA LEU A 126 -2.93 -0.98 -11.47
C LEU A 126 -4.04 -1.73 -12.25
N PRO A 127 -4.09 -3.08 -12.35
CA PRO A 127 -5.34 -3.73 -12.73
C PRO A 127 -6.47 -3.23 -11.83
N LYS A 128 -7.63 -2.88 -12.40
CA LYS A 128 -8.72 -2.19 -11.67
C LYS A 128 -9.07 -2.86 -10.34
N GLU A 129 -9.31 -4.17 -10.38
CA GLU A 129 -9.61 -4.98 -9.18
C GLU A 129 -8.47 -4.92 -8.15
N ARG A 130 -7.22 -4.99 -8.60
CA ARG A 130 -6.05 -4.96 -7.72
C ARG A 130 -5.83 -3.60 -7.10
N LEU A 131 -6.03 -2.52 -7.85
CA LEU A 131 -5.97 -1.17 -7.32
C LEU A 131 -7.00 -1.00 -6.20
N LEU A 132 -8.24 -1.45 -6.43
CA LEU A 132 -9.31 -1.43 -5.42
C LEU A 132 -8.99 -2.30 -4.20
N ASP A 133 -8.47 -3.51 -4.39
CA ASP A 133 -8.03 -4.40 -3.30
C ASP A 133 -6.91 -3.78 -2.49
N ILE A 134 -5.92 -3.16 -3.15
CA ILE A 134 -4.83 -2.44 -2.47
C ILE A 134 -5.39 -1.29 -1.63
N ILE A 135 -6.28 -0.47 -2.20
CA ILE A 135 -6.90 0.67 -1.51
C ILE A 135 -7.68 0.21 -0.29
N GLN A 136 -8.46 -0.87 -0.41
CA GLN A 136 -9.33 -1.36 0.65
C GLN A 136 -8.56 -2.09 1.76
N ASN A 137 -7.64 -2.97 1.36
CA ASN A 137 -7.14 -4.04 2.22
C ASN A 137 -5.63 -3.93 2.52
N PHE A 138 -4.90 -3.03 1.85
CA PHE A 138 -3.44 -2.92 1.96
C PHE A 138 -2.94 -1.49 2.15
N VAL A 139 -3.84 -0.56 2.48
CA VAL A 139 -3.50 0.80 2.91
C VAL A 139 -4.06 1.02 4.31
N CYS A 140 -3.17 1.30 5.26
CA CYS A 140 -3.55 1.56 6.64
C CYS A 140 -2.90 2.84 7.16
N PHE A 141 -3.46 3.36 8.25
CA PHE A 141 -2.89 4.49 8.97
C PHE A 141 -2.35 3.98 10.30
N ASN A 142 -1.08 4.28 10.54
CA ASN A 142 -0.40 4.08 11.80
C ASN A 142 -0.53 5.38 12.59
N ASP A 143 -1.52 5.42 13.48
CA ASP A 143 -1.94 6.59 14.25
C ASP A 143 -1.23 6.57 15.62
N SER A 144 -0.13 7.30 15.75
CA SER A 144 0.52 7.53 17.04
C SER A 144 0.08 8.87 17.63
N SER A 145 0.34 9.10 18.92
CA SER A 145 0.06 10.39 19.58
C SER A 145 0.79 11.58 18.96
N GLU A 146 1.87 11.34 18.21
CA GLU A 146 2.74 12.37 17.64
C GLU A 146 2.49 12.60 16.14
N LYS A 147 2.22 11.53 15.39
CA LYS A 147 2.10 11.59 13.93
C LYS A 147 1.20 10.48 13.40
N VAL A 148 0.37 10.83 12.42
CA VAL A 148 -0.34 9.85 11.58
C VAL A 148 0.53 9.52 10.37
N VAL A 149 0.88 8.25 10.21
CA VAL A 149 1.64 7.76 9.06
C VAL A 149 0.74 6.88 8.21
N LYS A 150 0.51 7.27 6.95
CA LYS A 150 -0.11 6.42 5.94
C LYS A 150 0.89 5.38 5.44
N ILE A 151 0.46 4.14 5.35
CA ILE A 151 1.29 3.00 4.96
C ILE A 151 0.56 2.26 3.85
N ILE A 152 1.28 1.93 2.78
CA ILE A 152 0.87 1.00 1.73
C ILE A 152 1.73 -0.26 1.83
N ALA A 153 1.13 -1.43 1.63
CA ALA A 153 1.86 -2.69 1.66
C ALA A 153 2.89 -2.77 0.53
N ALA A 154 4.04 -3.39 0.82
CA ALA A 154 5.00 -3.80 -0.20
C ALA A 154 4.48 -5.04 -0.96
N TYR A 155 5.01 -5.26 -2.17
CA TYR A 155 4.56 -6.35 -3.05
C TYR A 155 4.58 -7.72 -2.37
N HIS A 156 5.65 -8.05 -1.62
CA HIS A 156 5.75 -9.33 -0.92
C HIS A 156 4.73 -9.48 0.21
N GLN A 157 4.32 -8.38 0.84
CA GLN A 157 3.26 -8.39 1.86
C GLN A 157 1.91 -8.63 1.20
N TYR A 158 1.60 -7.92 0.11
CA TYR A 158 0.36 -8.07 -0.64
C TYR A 158 0.14 -9.53 -1.09
N PHE A 159 1.07 -10.08 -1.87
CA PHE A 159 0.91 -11.41 -2.45
C PHE A 159 0.92 -12.52 -1.40
N ALA A 160 1.80 -12.43 -0.40
CA ALA A 160 1.88 -13.47 0.62
C ALA A 160 0.69 -13.45 1.59
N VAL A 161 0.16 -12.27 1.95
CA VAL A 161 -1.06 -12.17 2.78
C VAL A 161 -2.27 -12.70 2.04
N ARG A 162 -2.45 -12.33 0.76
CA ARG A 162 -3.51 -12.90 -0.11
C ARG A 162 -3.44 -14.43 -0.13
N LYS A 163 -2.24 -14.99 -0.35
CA LYS A 163 -2.02 -16.44 -0.33
C LYS A 163 -2.32 -17.05 1.04
N ALA A 164 -1.94 -16.39 2.13
CA ALA A 164 -2.19 -16.88 3.48
C ALA A 164 -3.69 -16.91 3.83
N VAL A 165 -4.48 -15.95 3.35
CA VAL A 165 -5.94 -15.95 3.58
C VAL A 165 -6.63 -17.10 2.85
N VAL A 166 -6.29 -17.35 1.59
CA VAL A 166 -6.80 -18.53 0.86
C VAL A 166 -6.46 -19.82 1.61
N ARG A 167 -5.23 -19.93 2.12
CA ARG A 167 -4.82 -21.08 2.95
C ARG A 167 -5.61 -21.18 4.26
N ALA A 168 -6.00 -20.05 4.85
CA ALA A 168 -6.82 -20.03 6.06
C ALA A 168 -8.23 -20.56 5.79
N GLU A 169 -8.85 -20.19 4.68
CA GLU A 169 -10.15 -20.71 4.25
C GLU A 169 -10.10 -22.23 3.99
N GLU A 170 -9.07 -22.69 3.27
CA GLU A 170 -8.83 -24.12 3.03
C GLU A 170 -8.66 -24.89 4.35
N ALA A 171 -7.90 -24.32 5.30
CA ALA A 171 -7.61 -24.95 6.59
C ALA A 171 -8.85 -25.15 7.48
N VAL A 172 -9.86 -24.26 7.40
CA VAL A 172 -11.11 -24.38 8.17
C VAL A 172 -11.85 -25.68 7.84
N ASN A 173 -11.77 -26.13 6.59
CA ASN A 173 -12.39 -27.38 6.12
C ASN A 173 -11.38 -28.54 6.00
N GLY A 174 -10.12 -28.32 6.41
CA GLY A 174 -9.00 -29.23 6.21
C GLY A 174 -8.39 -29.72 7.53
N ASP A 175 -7.06 -29.77 7.57
CA ASP A 175 -6.29 -30.22 8.74
C ASP A 175 -6.04 -29.11 9.79
N GLY A 176 -6.66 -27.94 9.60
CA GLY A 176 -6.51 -26.77 10.45
C GLY A 176 -5.17 -26.03 10.30
N ARG A 177 -4.33 -26.37 9.31
CA ARG A 177 -2.98 -25.79 9.15
C ARG A 177 -2.88 -24.89 7.92
N ILE A 178 -2.44 -23.65 8.14
CA ILE A 178 -2.25 -22.64 7.08
C ILE A 178 -0.86 -22.75 6.46
N GLY A 179 0.18 -22.78 7.30
CA GLY A 179 1.59 -22.85 6.89
C GLY A 179 2.51 -21.86 7.60
N VAL A 180 3.70 -21.65 7.01
CA VAL A 180 4.75 -20.77 7.54
C VAL A 180 4.95 -19.59 6.60
N PHE A 181 4.88 -18.37 7.15
CA PHE A 181 5.24 -17.14 6.44
C PHE A 181 6.61 -16.66 6.91
N TRP A 182 7.61 -16.82 6.05
CA TRP A 182 8.98 -16.40 6.31
C TRP A 182 9.24 -14.95 5.89
N HIS A 183 9.89 -14.19 6.77
CA HIS A 183 10.22 -12.78 6.58
C HIS A 183 11.68 -12.55 6.92
N THR A 184 12.37 -11.68 6.16
CA THR A 184 13.65 -11.12 6.60
C THR A 184 13.43 -10.04 7.67
N GLN A 185 14.44 -9.79 8.50
CA GLN A 185 14.36 -8.71 9.50
C GLN A 185 14.15 -7.35 8.82
N GLY A 186 13.26 -6.53 9.38
CA GLY A 186 12.94 -5.21 8.83
C GLY A 186 11.97 -5.20 7.64
N SER A 187 11.54 -6.36 7.12
CA SER A 187 10.64 -6.46 5.95
C SER A 187 9.16 -6.14 6.23
N GLY A 188 8.83 -5.69 7.44
CA GLY A 188 7.46 -5.33 7.82
C GLY A 188 6.56 -6.51 8.23
N LYS A 189 7.11 -7.54 8.90
CA LYS A 189 6.35 -8.71 9.39
C LYS A 189 5.09 -8.34 10.18
N SER A 190 5.19 -7.38 11.10
CA SER A 190 4.05 -6.93 11.92
C SER A 190 2.95 -6.28 11.09
N LEU A 191 3.29 -5.56 10.01
CA LEU A 191 2.31 -5.03 9.06
C LEU A 191 1.63 -6.15 8.27
N SER A 192 2.36 -7.18 7.84
CA SER A 192 1.74 -8.36 7.21
C SER A 192 0.71 -9.01 8.14
N MET A 193 0.99 -9.09 9.44
CA MET A 193 0.04 -9.62 10.43
C MET A 193 -1.22 -8.75 10.53
N VAL A 194 -1.07 -7.42 10.51
CA VAL A 194 -2.21 -6.49 10.51
C VAL A 194 -3.06 -6.65 9.25
N PHE A 195 -2.44 -6.71 8.06
CA PHE A 195 -3.16 -6.93 6.80
C PHE A 195 -3.85 -8.30 6.77
N PHE A 196 -3.17 -9.34 7.23
CA PHE A 196 -3.77 -10.67 7.36
C PHE A 196 -4.98 -10.67 8.30
N ALA A 197 -4.85 -10.07 9.48
CA ALA A 197 -5.94 -9.96 10.44
C ALA A 197 -7.13 -9.12 9.93
N HIS A 198 -6.87 -8.06 9.16
CA HIS A 198 -7.91 -7.27 8.50
C HIS A 198 -8.65 -8.10 7.44
N LEU A 199 -7.90 -8.72 6.51
CA LEU A 199 -8.47 -9.43 5.39
C LEU A 199 -9.25 -10.67 5.85
N LEU A 200 -8.74 -11.39 6.86
CA LEU A 200 -9.39 -12.59 7.40
C LEU A 200 -10.82 -12.34 7.91
N GLN A 201 -11.14 -11.13 8.40
CA GLN A 201 -12.49 -10.76 8.84
C GLN A 201 -13.53 -10.76 7.73
N ARG A 202 -13.11 -10.68 6.45
CA ARG A 202 -14.01 -10.77 5.29
C ARG A 202 -14.18 -12.19 4.76
N HIS A 203 -13.26 -13.08 5.12
CA HIS A 203 -13.17 -14.43 4.57
C HIS A 203 -13.67 -15.50 5.56
N LEU A 204 -13.58 -15.24 6.87
CA LEU A 204 -14.05 -16.16 7.90
C LEU A 204 -15.13 -15.52 8.76
N GLU A 205 -16.08 -16.34 9.22
CA GLU A 205 -17.08 -15.91 10.20
C GLU A 205 -16.45 -15.75 11.58
N SER A 206 -16.39 -14.51 12.08
CA SER A 206 -15.94 -14.17 13.44
C SER A 206 -14.60 -14.80 13.89
N PRO A 207 -13.51 -14.65 13.11
CA PRO A 207 -12.23 -15.27 13.46
C PRO A 207 -11.64 -14.65 14.73
N THR A 208 -11.15 -15.50 15.64
CA THR A 208 -10.33 -15.07 16.78
C THR A 208 -8.86 -15.26 16.45
N ILE A 209 -8.08 -14.18 16.53
CA ILE A 209 -6.64 -14.22 16.25
C ILE A 209 -5.88 -14.11 17.56
N VAL A 210 -5.07 -15.13 17.86
CA VAL A 210 -4.16 -15.15 19.00
C VAL A 210 -2.74 -15.00 18.48
N VAL A 211 -2.05 -13.94 18.90
CA VAL A 211 -0.65 -13.68 18.56
C VAL A 211 0.21 -14.09 19.75
N ILE A 212 1.19 -14.95 19.51
CA ILE A 212 2.11 -15.47 20.53
C ILE A 212 3.54 -15.10 20.14
N THR A 213 4.31 -14.59 21.09
CA THR A 213 5.73 -14.28 20.96
C THR A 213 6.50 -14.76 22.19
N ASP A 214 7.77 -15.04 22.00
CA ASP A 214 8.70 -15.55 23.00
C ASP A 214 9.35 -14.47 23.88
N ARG A 215 9.15 -13.18 23.56
CA ARG A 215 9.72 -12.05 24.31
C ARG A 215 8.72 -10.93 24.58
N ASN A 216 8.79 -10.36 25.78
CA ASN A 216 7.91 -9.26 26.20
C ASN A 216 8.09 -7.99 25.36
N ASP A 217 9.32 -7.67 24.94
CA ASP A 217 9.58 -6.48 24.12
C ASP A 217 8.99 -6.60 22.70
N LEU A 218 8.96 -7.81 22.13
CA LEU A 218 8.28 -8.08 20.86
C LEU A 218 6.76 -8.02 21.03
N ASP A 219 6.24 -8.49 22.17
CA ASP A 219 4.82 -8.38 22.49
C ASP A 219 4.38 -6.91 22.55
N ASP A 220 5.14 -6.07 23.27
CA ASP A 220 4.89 -4.63 23.34
C ASP A 220 4.88 -3.97 21.94
N GLN A 221 5.83 -4.34 21.09
CA GLN A 221 5.92 -3.82 19.72
C GLN A 221 4.72 -4.25 18.86
N LEU A 222 4.31 -5.51 18.93
CA LEU A 222 3.17 -6.04 18.17
C LEU A 222 1.86 -5.43 18.67
N PHE A 223 1.64 -5.41 19.99
CA PHE A 223 0.47 -4.78 20.60
C PHE A 223 0.38 -3.30 20.20
N GLY A 224 1.49 -2.58 20.26
CA GLY A 224 1.57 -1.20 19.79
C GLY A 224 1.21 -1.05 18.32
N GLN A 225 1.72 -1.94 17.44
CA GLN A 225 1.41 -1.89 16.01
C GLN A 225 -0.07 -2.13 15.72
N PHE A 226 -0.68 -3.15 16.32
CA PHE A 226 -2.11 -3.41 16.17
C PHE A 226 -2.97 -2.26 16.72
N SER A 227 -2.58 -1.70 17.88
CA SER A 227 -3.29 -0.59 18.50
C SER A 227 -3.29 0.67 17.62
N ARG A 228 -2.17 0.98 16.97
CA ARG A 228 -2.08 2.14 16.05
C ARG A 228 -2.84 1.94 14.74
N CYS A 229 -3.21 0.70 14.41
CA CYS A 229 -4.02 0.35 13.24
C CYS A 229 -5.49 0.02 13.59
N VAL A 230 -5.98 0.41 14.79
CA VAL A 230 -7.34 0.10 15.28
C VAL A 230 -8.45 0.50 14.29
N LYS A 231 -8.34 1.66 13.64
CA LYS A 231 -9.33 2.13 12.65
C LYS A 231 -9.40 1.22 11.43
N PHE A 232 -8.26 0.70 11.00
CA PHE A 232 -8.14 -0.23 9.88
C PHE A 232 -8.65 -1.63 10.26
N LEU A 233 -8.31 -2.11 11.45
CA LEU A 233 -8.75 -3.42 11.96
C LEU A 233 -10.21 -3.45 12.41
N ARG A 234 -10.82 -2.28 12.68
CA ARG A 234 -12.17 -2.10 13.27
C ARG A 234 -12.36 -2.82 14.61
N GLN A 235 -11.27 -3.19 15.28
CA GLN A 235 -11.25 -3.89 16.56
C GLN A 235 -10.08 -3.40 17.41
N LYS A 236 -10.28 -3.36 18.73
CA LYS A 236 -9.23 -3.03 19.70
C LYS A 236 -8.46 -4.29 20.08
N ALA A 237 -7.14 -4.25 19.96
CA ALA A 237 -6.29 -5.32 20.48
C ALA A 237 -6.44 -5.41 22.00
N VAL A 238 -6.45 -6.64 22.52
CA VAL A 238 -6.51 -6.93 23.95
C VAL A 238 -5.27 -7.73 24.33
N ARG A 239 -4.58 -7.31 25.39
CA ARG A 239 -3.47 -8.05 25.97
C ARG A 239 -3.90 -8.70 27.28
N ARG A 240 -3.53 -9.96 27.48
CA ARG A 240 -3.65 -10.67 28.75
C ARG A 240 -2.26 -10.87 29.32
N TYR A 241 -2.09 -10.51 30.59
CA TYR A 241 -0.89 -10.79 31.39
C TYR A 241 -1.06 -12.10 32.15
#